data_AF-A0AAV7B0M6-F1
#
_entry.id   AF-A0AAV7B0M6-F1
#
_cell.length_a   1.000
_cell.length_b   1.000
_cell.length_c   1.000
_cell.angle_alpha   90.00
_cell.angle_beta   90.00
_cell.angle_gamma   90.00
#
_symmetry.space_group_name_H-M   'P 1'
#
loop_
_entity.id
_entity.type
_entity.pdbx_description
1 polymer ?
#
loop_
_entity_poly.entity_id
_entity_poly.type
_entity_poly.pdbx_seq_one_letter_code
_entity_poly.pdbx_strand_id
1 'polypeptide(L)'
;MVIYTGAGISTAAAIPDYRGPSGVWTLLNKGQSVSTGDLSEAEPTFTHMCIARLHRAGLVQHVVSQNCDGLHLRSGLPRDATSEVHGNMYIEVCTSCSPHREYVRLFDVTERTALHKHNTGRFCHKCGGELRDSIVHFGERGKLAQPLNWVGAVKAAKKANVILCLGSSLKILKKYHCLWGMNRPSSRRPRLYIVNLQWTPKDAVATLKIHGKCDEVMRLLMDELKLDVPEYNRSLDPIFSMAVPLHPGEEASHTRKLIKAAETPNASPDQLPPLSPQGLSGGWFGKGCTKGRRKK
;
A
#
# COMPACT_ATOMS: atom_id res chain seq x y z
N MET A 1 -9.37 13.41 11.98
CA MET A 1 -9.45 13.37 10.49
C MET A 1 -9.28 11.94 9.99
N VAL A 2 -9.68 11.64 8.75
CA VAL A 2 -9.33 10.38 8.05
C VAL A 2 -8.53 10.70 6.79
N ILE A 3 -7.48 9.94 6.50
CA ILE A 3 -6.65 10.12 5.30
C ILE A 3 -6.89 8.99 4.31
N TYR A 4 -7.06 9.31 3.03
CA TYR A 4 -7.11 8.35 1.93
C TYR A 4 -5.87 8.45 1.06
N THR A 5 -5.15 7.34 0.89
CA THR A 5 -3.91 7.31 0.11
C THR A 5 -4.03 6.47 -1.16
N GLY A 6 -3.21 6.82 -2.15
CA GLY A 6 -3.02 6.04 -3.37
C GLY A 6 -1.56 6.08 -3.81
N ALA A 7 -1.27 5.41 -4.94
CA ALA A 7 0.11 5.15 -5.36
C ALA A 7 0.95 6.42 -5.57
N GLY A 8 0.32 7.58 -5.77
CA GLY A 8 1.01 8.86 -5.91
C GLY A 8 1.81 9.31 -4.68
N ILE A 9 1.57 8.74 -3.48
CA ILE A 9 2.42 9.02 -2.31
C ILE A 9 3.70 8.18 -2.27
N SER A 10 3.79 7.14 -3.12
CA SER A 10 4.92 6.19 -3.16
C SER A 10 5.82 6.43 -4.38
N THR A 11 5.48 7.35 -5.28
CA THR A 11 6.26 7.64 -6.49
C THR A 11 7.66 8.20 -6.19
N ALA A 12 7.80 8.96 -5.10
CA ALA A 12 9.11 9.43 -4.63
C ALA A 12 10.01 8.31 -4.11
N ALA A 13 9.45 7.15 -3.76
CA ALA A 13 10.20 5.94 -3.37
C ALA A 13 10.49 5.01 -4.56
N ALA A 14 10.49 5.56 -5.79
CA ALA A 14 10.67 4.82 -7.04
C ALA A 14 9.62 3.72 -7.31
N ILE A 15 8.49 3.71 -6.58
CA ILE A 15 7.35 2.84 -6.88
C ILE A 15 6.46 3.55 -7.91
N PRO A 16 6.28 3.01 -9.12
CA PRO A 16 5.46 3.67 -10.13
C PRO A 16 3.99 3.74 -9.69
N ASP A 17 3.34 4.85 -10.01
CA ASP A 17 1.89 4.91 -9.87
C ASP A 17 1.19 4.09 -10.97
N TYR A 18 -0.14 4.06 -10.91
CA TYR A 18 -0.93 3.33 -11.88
C TYR A 18 -1.34 4.16 -13.10
N ARG A 19 -1.53 5.49 -12.98
CA ARG A 19 -2.28 6.29 -13.97
C ARG A 19 -1.64 7.65 -14.29
N GLY A 20 -0.49 7.96 -13.68
CA GLY A 20 0.38 9.07 -13.99
C GLY A 20 0.90 9.03 -15.43
N PRO A 21 1.62 10.06 -15.89
CA PRO A 21 2.23 10.11 -17.22
C PRO A 21 3.09 8.87 -17.55
N SER A 22 3.77 8.34 -16.53
CA SER A 22 4.58 7.12 -16.57
C SER A 22 3.98 5.98 -15.72
N GLY A 23 2.69 6.07 -15.39
CA GLY A 23 2.01 5.07 -14.58
C GLY A 23 1.81 3.76 -15.32
N VAL A 24 1.67 2.66 -14.59
CA VAL A 24 1.60 1.30 -15.15
C VAL A 24 0.54 1.17 -16.25
N TRP A 25 -0.69 1.66 -16.02
CA TRP A 25 -1.73 1.63 -17.05
C TRP A 25 -1.46 2.58 -18.22
N THR A 26 -0.80 3.70 -17.98
CA THR A 26 -0.48 4.67 -19.04
C THR A 26 0.53 4.08 -20.00
N LEU A 27 1.58 3.44 -19.48
CA LEU A 27 2.60 2.76 -20.27
C LEU A 27 2.04 1.53 -21.00
N LEU A 28 1.26 0.68 -20.31
CA LEU A 28 0.62 -0.47 -20.93
C LEU A 28 -0.37 -0.09 -22.05
N ASN A 29 -1.15 0.99 -21.88
CA ASN A 29 -2.03 1.48 -22.95
C ASN A 29 -1.22 2.05 -24.15
N LYS A 30 0.03 2.48 -23.93
CA LYS A 30 0.96 2.92 -24.98
C LYS A 30 1.76 1.75 -25.60
N GLY A 31 1.49 0.51 -25.19
CA GLY A 31 2.23 -0.67 -25.66
C GLY A 31 3.66 -0.78 -25.10
N GLN A 32 3.99 0.00 -24.06
CA GLN A 32 5.32 -0.01 -23.44
C GLN A 32 5.37 -1.01 -22.29
N SER A 33 6.48 -1.73 -22.16
CA SER A 33 6.73 -2.59 -21.01
C SER A 33 7.07 -1.74 -19.78
N VAL A 34 6.60 -2.19 -18.62
CA VAL A 34 6.94 -1.57 -17.34
C VAL A 34 7.95 -2.48 -16.65
N SER A 35 9.22 -2.08 -16.66
CA SER A 35 10.23 -2.71 -15.82
C SER A 35 10.17 -2.04 -14.45
N THR A 36 9.50 -2.67 -13.50
CA THR A 36 9.61 -2.27 -12.09
C THR A 36 10.79 -3.03 -11.51
N GLY A 37 11.83 -2.32 -11.04
CA GLY A 37 12.88 -2.93 -10.24
C GLY A 37 12.33 -3.63 -9.00
N ASP A 38 13.18 -4.30 -8.23
CA ASP A 38 12.75 -4.92 -6.98
C ASP A 38 12.24 -3.84 -6.00
N LEU A 39 10.94 -3.85 -5.73
CA LEU A 39 10.27 -2.84 -4.92
C LEU A 39 10.47 -3.05 -3.42
N SER A 40 11.09 -4.18 -3.02
CA SER A 40 11.40 -4.47 -1.62
C SER A 40 12.36 -3.43 -1.00
N GLU A 41 13.19 -2.78 -1.83
CA GLU A 41 14.13 -1.74 -1.39
C GLU A 41 13.48 -0.37 -1.15
N ALA A 42 12.23 -0.17 -1.59
CA ALA A 42 11.55 1.09 -1.41
C ALA A 42 11.42 1.43 0.09
N GLU A 43 11.62 2.70 0.43
CA GLU A 43 11.48 3.20 1.80
C GLU A 43 10.26 4.13 1.92
N PRO A 44 9.66 4.24 3.11
CA PRO A 44 8.58 5.20 3.34
C PRO A 44 8.98 6.63 2.92
N THR A 45 8.18 7.24 2.06
CA THR A 45 8.39 8.64 1.64
C THR A 45 8.13 9.61 2.78
N PHE A 46 8.53 10.87 2.59
CA PHE A 46 8.24 11.93 3.56
C PHE A 46 6.74 12.02 3.89
N THR A 47 5.87 11.87 2.89
CA THR A 47 4.41 11.79 3.10
C THR A 47 4.01 10.66 4.04
N HIS A 48 4.60 9.47 3.92
CA HIS A 48 4.31 8.35 4.84
C HIS A 48 4.72 8.69 6.29
N MET A 49 5.90 9.29 6.45
CA MET A 49 6.40 9.72 7.76
C MET A 49 5.53 10.82 8.38
N CYS A 50 5.06 11.78 7.57
CA CYS A 50 4.10 12.80 8.00
C CYS A 50 2.79 12.17 8.51
N ILE A 51 2.25 11.19 7.78
CA ILE A 51 0.99 10.52 8.17
C ILE A 51 1.15 9.79 9.51
N ALA A 52 2.25 9.05 9.69
CA ALA A 52 2.57 8.40 10.97
C ALA A 52 2.70 9.43 12.11
N ARG A 53 3.37 10.57 11.84
CA ARG A 53 3.53 11.67 12.81
C ARG A 53 2.22 12.36 13.17
N LEU A 54 1.33 12.58 12.20
CA LEU A 54 0.00 13.15 12.41
C LEU A 54 -0.92 12.21 13.19
N HIS A 55 -0.79 10.90 12.98
CA HIS A 55 -1.49 9.91 13.79
C HIS A 55 -1.00 9.94 15.25
N ARG A 56 0.33 9.95 15.47
CA ARG A 56 0.91 10.09 16.82
C ARG A 56 0.49 11.40 17.51
N ALA A 57 0.24 12.46 16.75
CA ALA A 57 -0.29 13.73 17.26
C ALA A 57 -1.79 13.72 17.58
N GLY A 58 -2.51 12.62 17.30
CA GLY A 58 -3.97 12.54 17.47
C GLY A 58 -4.79 13.32 16.44
N LEU A 59 -4.17 13.82 15.37
CA LEU A 59 -4.84 14.60 14.31
C LEU A 59 -5.49 13.68 13.26
N VAL A 60 -4.87 12.53 12.99
CA VAL A 60 -5.34 11.51 12.04
C VAL A 60 -5.75 10.27 12.80
N GLN A 61 -7.01 9.86 12.67
CA GLN A 61 -7.55 8.72 13.43
C GLN A 61 -7.54 7.42 12.65
N HIS A 62 -7.48 7.51 11.31
CA HIS A 62 -7.47 6.33 10.46
C HIS A 62 -6.93 6.67 9.06
N VAL A 63 -6.28 5.70 8.44
CA VAL A 63 -5.80 5.76 7.06
C VAL A 63 -6.45 4.66 6.24
N VAL A 64 -7.07 5.02 5.12
CA VAL A 64 -7.59 4.07 4.12
C VAL A 64 -6.67 4.11 2.91
N SER A 65 -5.86 3.09 2.74
CA SER A 65 -4.85 2.99 1.69
C SER A 65 -5.29 2.04 0.58
N GLN A 66 -5.14 2.48 -0.67
CA GLN A 66 -5.25 1.63 -1.86
C GLN A 66 -3.91 1.00 -2.27
N ASN A 67 -2.83 1.30 -1.55
CA ASN A 67 -1.49 0.82 -1.87
C ASN A 67 -1.27 -0.57 -1.29
N CYS A 68 -0.56 -1.41 -2.03
CA CYS A 68 -0.15 -2.73 -1.57
C CYS A 68 1.34 -2.77 -1.20
N ASP A 69 2.03 -1.63 -1.25
CA ASP A 69 3.49 -1.50 -1.09
C ASP A 69 3.99 -1.70 0.35
N GLY A 70 3.10 -1.78 1.34
CA GLY A 70 3.43 -1.97 2.75
C GLY A 70 4.11 -0.79 3.43
N LEU A 71 4.29 0.36 2.75
CA LEU A 71 5.07 1.48 3.29
C LEU A 71 4.41 2.19 4.47
N HIS A 72 3.09 2.10 4.64
CA HIS A 72 2.41 2.58 5.85
C HIS A 72 2.77 1.75 7.09
N LEU A 73 2.80 0.42 6.97
CA LEU A 73 3.23 -0.44 8.07
C LEU A 73 4.69 -0.13 8.43
N ARG A 74 5.53 -0.01 7.41
CA ARG A 74 6.97 0.23 7.58
C ARG A 74 7.30 1.63 8.11
N SER A 75 6.43 2.63 7.90
CA SER A 75 6.60 3.97 8.49
C SER A 75 6.28 4.05 9.97
N GLY A 76 5.78 2.97 10.58
CA GLY A 76 5.37 2.96 11.98
C GLY A 76 3.93 3.42 12.21
N LEU A 77 3.08 3.45 11.18
CA LEU A 77 1.65 3.63 11.35
C LEU A 77 1.04 2.34 11.94
N PRO A 78 0.29 2.42 13.06
CA PRO A 78 -0.32 1.24 13.67
C PRO A 78 -1.27 0.49 12.73
N ARG A 79 -1.26 -0.85 12.80
CA ARG A 79 -2.09 -1.71 11.95
C ARG A 79 -3.59 -1.48 12.18
N ASP A 80 -4.00 -1.21 13.41
CA ASP A 80 -5.39 -0.94 13.79
C ASP A 80 -5.89 0.42 13.29
N ALA A 81 -4.97 1.38 13.08
CA ALA A 81 -5.24 2.68 12.47
C ALA A 81 -5.24 2.67 10.92
N THR A 82 -5.04 1.49 10.31
CA THR A 82 -4.88 1.37 8.85
C THR A 82 -5.88 0.38 8.24
N SER A 83 -6.37 0.70 7.05
CA SER A 83 -7.12 -0.20 6.18
C SER A 83 -6.45 -0.28 4.82
N GLU A 84 -5.79 -1.40 4.53
CA GLU A 84 -5.08 -1.66 3.28
C GLU A 84 -6.06 -2.33 2.31
N VAL A 85 -6.98 -1.55 1.74
CA VAL A 85 -8.19 -2.08 1.08
C VAL A 85 -7.93 -2.91 -0.18
N HIS A 86 -6.69 -2.91 -0.67
CA HIS A 86 -6.23 -3.75 -1.78
C HIS A 86 -5.17 -4.81 -1.38
N GLY A 87 -4.93 -5.00 -0.08
CA GLY A 87 -3.93 -5.93 0.43
C GLY A 87 -2.57 -5.29 0.70
N ASN A 88 -1.62 -6.12 1.08
CA ASN A 88 -0.24 -5.77 1.39
C ASN A 88 0.70 -6.87 0.89
N MET A 89 1.71 -6.49 0.09
CA MET A 89 2.64 -7.43 -0.55
C MET A 89 3.54 -8.19 0.42
N TYR A 90 3.59 -7.80 1.70
CA TYR A 90 4.34 -8.49 2.75
C TYR A 90 3.45 -9.40 3.61
N ILE A 91 2.14 -9.48 3.35
CA ILE A 91 1.20 -10.21 4.19
C ILE A 91 0.55 -11.35 3.41
N GLU A 92 0.78 -12.56 3.89
CA GLU A 92 0.04 -13.77 3.52
C GLU A 92 -0.81 -14.27 4.69
N VAL A 93 -1.90 -14.97 4.39
CA VAL A 93 -2.94 -15.29 5.36
C VAL A 93 -3.37 -16.75 5.20
N CYS A 94 -3.46 -17.45 6.33
CA CYS A 94 -4.14 -18.72 6.43
C CYS A 94 -5.64 -18.48 6.63
N THR A 95 -6.45 -18.88 5.66
CA THR A 95 -7.93 -18.79 5.74
C THR A 95 -8.59 -20.05 6.29
N SER A 96 -7.82 -21.12 6.54
CA SER A 96 -8.32 -22.36 7.14
C SER A 96 -8.40 -22.29 8.67
N CYS A 97 -7.60 -21.42 9.30
CA CYS A 97 -7.67 -21.17 10.74
C CYS A 97 -8.85 -20.26 11.09
N SER A 98 -9.46 -20.46 12.27
CA SER A 98 -10.43 -19.53 12.87
C SER A 98 -9.92 -19.06 14.25
N PRO A 99 -9.63 -17.76 14.44
CA PRO A 99 -9.59 -16.71 13.42
C PRO A 99 -8.50 -16.96 12.36
N HIS A 100 -8.61 -16.28 11.22
CA HIS A 100 -7.56 -16.31 10.19
C HIS A 100 -6.22 -15.88 10.78
N ARG A 101 -5.13 -16.48 10.31
CA ARG A 101 -3.77 -16.21 10.82
C ARG A 101 -2.95 -15.50 9.77
N GLU A 102 -2.41 -14.34 10.12
CA GLU A 102 -1.55 -13.53 9.25
C GLU A 102 -0.08 -13.89 9.47
N TYR A 103 0.68 -13.85 8.38
CA TYR A 103 2.13 -13.99 8.37
C TYR A 103 2.68 -12.76 7.66
N VAL A 104 3.33 -11.88 8.43
CA VAL A 104 4.11 -10.77 7.86
C VAL A 104 5.46 -11.34 7.46
N ARG A 105 5.91 -11.07 6.24
CA ARG A 105 7.18 -11.53 5.68
C ARG A 105 8.08 -10.35 5.34
N LEU A 106 9.39 -10.58 5.30
CA LEU A 106 10.37 -9.57 4.88
C LEU A 106 10.57 -9.51 3.36
N PHE A 107 9.79 -10.26 2.59
CA PHE A 107 9.89 -10.33 1.14
C PHE A 107 8.49 -10.22 0.51
N ASP A 108 8.45 -9.92 -0.79
CA ASP A 108 7.21 -9.87 -1.57
C ASP A 108 6.58 -11.27 -1.69
N VAL A 109 5.44 -11.49 -1.05
CA VAL A 109 4.74 -12.79 -1.06
C VAL A 109 3.98 -13.07 -2.37
N THR A 110 3.94 -12.11 -3.28
CA THR A 110 3.08 -12.10 -4.47
C THR A 110 3.76 -12.63 -5.74
N GLU A 111 5.02 -13.10 -5.64
CA GLU A 111 5.79 -13.55 -6.81
C GLU A 111 5.12 -14.69 -7.60
N ARG A 112 4.38 -15.57 -6.91
CA ARG A 112 3.71 -16.75 -7.49
C ARG A 112 2.21 -16.55 -7.69
N THR A 113 1.70 -15.35 -7.40
CA THR A 113 0.27 -15.10 -7.33
C THR A 113 -0.22 -14.20 -8.46
N ALA A 114 -1.52 -14.28 -8.73
CA ALA A 114 -2.17 -13.57 -9.82
C ALA A 114 -3.69 -13.48 -9.59
N LEU A 115 -4.39 -12.81 -10.51
CA LEU A 115 -5.85 -12.77 -10.56
C LEU A 115 -6.45 -14.17 -10.38
N HIS A 116 -7.29 -14.33 -9.37
CA HIS A 116 -7.96 -15.58 -8.95
C HIS A 116 -7.02 -16.72 -8.50
N LYS A 117 -5.73 -16.46 -8.36
CA LYS A 117 -4.70 -17.42 -7.93
C LYS A 117 -3.85 -16.81 -6.82
N HIS A 118 -4.33 -16.96 -5.58
CA HIS A 118 -3.68 -16.34 -4.42
C HIS A 118 -2.76 -17.29 -3.64
N ASN A 119 -2.67 -18.56 -4.01
CA ASN A 119 -1.85 -19.54 -3.30
C ASN A 119 -0.38 -19.13 -3.41
N THR A 120 0.26 -18.92 -2.27
CA THR A 120 1.66 -18.47 -2.21
C THR A 120 2.68 -19.58 -2.40
N GLY A 121 2.24 -20.84 -2.32
CA GLY A 121 3.10 -22.02 -2.31
C GLY A 121 3.72 -22.33 -0.94
N ARG A 122 3.31 -21.61 0.12
CA ARG A 122 3.71 -21.87 1.52
C ARG A 122 2.51 -22.39 2.33
N PHE A 123 2.80 -22.99 3.48
CA PHE A 123 1.79 -23.61 4.34
C PHE A 123 1.73 -22.98 5.73
N CYS A 124 0.56 -23.00 6.34
CA CYS A 124 0.34 -22.45 7.66
C CYS A 124 1.10 -23.28 8.70
N HIS A 125 1.96 -22.62 9.47
CA HIS A 125 2.77 -23.24 10.52
C HIS A 125 1.94 -23.86 11.66
N LYS A 126 0.62 -23.58 11.72
CA LYS A 126 -0.30 -24.11 12.74
C LYS A 126 -1.13 -25.29 12.24
N CYS A 127 -1.73 -25.17 11.05
CA CYS A 127 -2.73 -26.14 10.58
C CYS A 127 -2.36 -26.85 9.26
N GLY A 128 -1.21 -26.53 8.67
CA GLY A 128 -0.78 -27.10 7.39
C GLY A 128 -1.60 -26.67 6.17
N GLY A 129 -2.58 -25.79 6.31
CA GLY A 129 -3.37 -25.27 5.18
C GLY A 129 -2.57 -24.27 4.34
N GLU A 130 -2.86 -24.19 3.05
CA GLU A 130 -2.16 -23.28 2.13
C GLU A 130 -2.32 -21.80 2.54
N LEU A 131 -1.21 -21.06 2.49
CA LEU A 131 -1.19 -19.62 2.69
C LEU A 131 -1.56 -18.90 1.40
N ARG A 132 -2.36 -17.84 1.53
CA ARG A 132 -2.83 -17.01 0.42
C ARG A 132 -2.29 -15.60 0.56
N ASP A 133 -1.94 -14.93 -0.52
CA ASP A 133 -1.64 -13.49 -0.45
C ASP A 133 -2.87 -12.68 -0.02
N SER A 134 -2.65 -11.44 0.38
CA SER A 134 -3.72 -10.52 0.76
C SER A 134 -4.21 -9.59 -0.37
N ILE A 135 -3.64 -9.69 -1.57
CA ILE A 135 -3.85 -8.76 -2.68
C ILE A 135 -5.26 -8.88 -3.23
N VAL A 136 -5.87 -7.74 -3.52
CA VAL A 136 -7.14 -7.65 -4.25
C VAL A 136 -6.83 -7.14 -5.65
N HIS A 137 -6.82 -8.03 -6.65
CA HIS A 137 -6.57 -7.61 -8.01
C HIS A 137 -7.78 -6.86 -8.60
N PHE A 138 -7.53 -6.09 -9.67
CA PHE A 138 -8.61 -5.45 -10.41
C PHE A 138 -9.59 -6.49 -10.96
N GLY A 139 -10.88 -6.29 -10.67
CA GLY A 139 -11.94 -7.24 -11.04
C GLY A 139 -12.30 -8.21 -9.92
N GLU A 140 -11.57 -8.19 -8.80
CA GLU A 140 -11.85 -9.03 -7.64
C GLU A 140 -12.52 -8.28 -6.50
N ARG A 141 -13.09 -9.06 -5.58
CA ARG A 141 -13.59 -8.58 -4.30
C ARG A 141 -12.76 -9.20 -3.19
N GLY A 142 -12.07 -8.36 -2.42
CA GLY A 142 -11.35 -8.78 -1.23
C GLY A 142 -12.30 -9.36 -0.18
N LYS A 143 -11.94 -10.52 0.38
CA LYS A 143 -12.73 -11.25 1.39
C LYS A 143 -12.07 -11.31 2.77
N LEU A 144 -10.80 -10.93 2.87
CA LEU A 144 -10.06 -10.99 4.11
C LEU A 144 -10.50 -9.88 5.08
N ALA A 145 -10.54 -10.19 6.37
CA ALA A 145 -10.83 -9.20 7.41
C ALA A 145 -9.63 -8.26 7.62
N GLN A 146 -8.43 -8.82 7.75
CA GLN A 146 -7.15 -8.12 7.79
C GLN A 146 -6.27 -8.60 6.62
N PRO A 147 -5.44 -7.75 6.02
CA PRO A 147 -5.22 -6.33 6.33
C PRO A 147 -6.25 -5.35 5.72
N LEU A 148 -7.27 -5.86 5.01
CA LEU A 148 -8.23 -5.01 4.29
C LEU A 148 -9.00 -4.05 5.21
N ASN A 149 -9.37 -4.54 6.40
CA ASN A 149 -9.99 -3.78 7.49
C ASN A 149 -11.12 -2.84 7.02
N TRP A 150 -12.03 -3.35 6.16
CA TRP A 150 -13.16 -2.56 5.65
C TRP A 150 -14.09 -2.08 6.77
N VAL A 151 -14.20 -2.86 7.86
CA VAL A 151 -14.96 -2.47 9.07
C VAL A 151 -14.35 -1.21 9.70
N GLY A 152 -13.04 -1.18 9.89
CA GLY A 152 -12.30 0.00 10.39
C GLY A 152 -12.47 1.21 9.46
N ALA A 153 -12.26 1.02 8.15
CA ALA A 153 -12.41 2.09 7.16
C ALA A 153 -13.80 2.75 7.21
N VAL A 154 -14.86 1.94 7.22
CA VAL A 154 -16.26 2.43 7.28
C VAL A 154 -16.56 3.07 8.62
N LYS A 155 -16.10 2.50 9.74
CA LYS A 155 -16.28 3.07 11.08
C LYS A 155 -15.61 4.45 11.19
N ALA A 156 -14.39 4.59 10.70
CA ALA A 156 -13.65 5.84 10.69
C ALA A 156 -14.31 6.88 9.77
N ALA A 157 -14.66 6.50 8.54
CA ALA A 157 -15.37 7.37 7.60
C ALA A 157 -16.72 7.86 8.17
N LYS A 158 -17.46 6.99 8.87
CA LYS A 158 -18.72 7.32 9.55
C LYS A 158 -18.53 8.31 10.72
N LYS A 159 -17.33 8.50 11.25
CA LYS A 159 -17.03 9.51 12.28
C LYS A 159 -16.32 10.75 11.73
N ALA A 160 -15.83 10.69 10.48
CA ALA A 160 -15.04 11.75 9.89
C ALA A 160 -15.86 13.04 9.68
N ASN A 161 -15.24 14.16 10.02
CA ASN A 161 -15.61 15.54 9.67
C ASN A 161 -14.68 16.13 8.59
N VAL A 162 -13.48 15.56 8.42
CA VAL A 162 -12.48 15.92 7.41
C VAL A 162 -11.93 14.64 6.78
N ILE A 163 -11.87 14.63 5.45
CA ILE A 163 -11.15 13.64 4.65
C ILE A 163 -10.04 14.35 3.88
N LEU A 164 -8.81 13.88 4.02
CA LEU A 164 -7.67 14.33 3.23
C LEU A 164 -7.24 13.20 2.28
N CYS A 165 -7.35 13.43 0.97
CA CYS A 165 -6.91 12.50 -0.06
C CYS A 165 -5.53 12.88 -0.57
N LEU A 166 -4.59 11.94 -0.54
CA LEU A 166 -3.20 12.13 -0.95
C LEU A 166 -2.82 11.14 -2.06
N GLY A 167 -2.36 11.65 -3.20
CA GLY A 167 -1.76 10.84 -4.26
C GLY A 167 -2.70 9.77 -4.85
N SER A 168 -4.00 10.01 -4.85
CA SER A 168 -4.98 9.06 -5.39
C SER A 168 -5.84 9.68 -6.47
N SER A 169 -5.99 8.95 -7.59
CA SER A 169 -6.97 9.29 -8.63
C SER A 169 -8.42 9.10 -8.18
N LEU A 170 -8.67 8.48 -7.02
CA LEU A 170 -10.00 8.16 -6.46
C LEU A 170 -10.95 7.37 -7.38
N LYS A 171 -10.48 6.88 -8.55
CA LYS A 171 -11.31 6.16 -9.54
C LYS A 171 -11.93 4.88 -8.98
N ILE A 172 -11.29 4.26 -7.99
CA ILE A 172 -11.79 3.06 -7.30
C ILE A 172 -12.65 3.47 -6.10
N LEU A 173 -12.08 4.23 -5.15
CA LEU A 173 -12.80 4.62 -3.92
C LEU A 173 -14.09 5.41 -4.18
N LYS A 174 -14.23 6.15 -5.29
CA LYS A 174 -15.45 6.91 -5.60
C LYS A 174 -16.74 6.08 -5.55
N LYS A 175 -16.65 4.77 -5.81
CA LYS A 175 -17.79 3.84 -5.87
C LYS A 175 -18.32 3.45 -4.49
N TYR A 176 -17.54 3.64 -3.43
CA TYR A 176 -17.88 3.18 -2.08
C TYR A 176 -18.56 4.30 -1.28
N HIS A 177 -19.89 4.40 -1.42
CA HIS A 177 -20.69 5.45 -0.77
C HIS A 177 -20.46 5.58 0.74
N CYS A 178 -20.22 4.45 1.42
CA CYS A 178 -19.94 4.37 2.85
C CYS A 178 -18.68 5.13 3.29
N LEU A 179 -17.71 5.32 2.40
CA LEU A 179 -16.48 6.06 2.69
C LEU A 179 -16.68 7.58 2.63
N TRP A 180 -17.66 8.07 1.88
CA TRP A 180 -17.80 9.52 1.62
C TRP A 180 -18.89 10.20 2.46
N GLY A 181 -19.47 9.49 3.41
CA GLY A 181 -20.60 10.00 4.20
C GLY A 181 -21.82 10.34 3.34
N MET A 182 -22.02 9.69 2.18
CA MET A 182 -23.09 10.02 1.24
C MET A 182 -24.50 9.86 1.84
N ASN A 183 -24.64 9.01 2.85
CA ASN A 183 -25.88 8.80 3.60
C ASN A 183 -26.21 9.97 4.55
N ARG A 184 -25.33 10.96 4.67
CA ARG A 184 -25.58 12.18 5.44
C ARG A 184 -26.09 13.30 4.53
N PRO A 185 -26.91 14.22 5.06
CA PRO A 185 -27.21 15.49 4.39
C PRO A 185 -25.92 16.19 3.96
N SER A 186 -25.95 16.92 2.83
CA SER A 186 -24.78 17.59 2.26
C SER A 186 -24.04 18.46 3.29
N SER A 187 -24.78 19.18 4.13
CA SER A 187 -24.24 20.03 5.21
C SER A 187 -23.50 19.28 6.33
N ARG A 188 -23.71 17.96 6.46
CA ARG A 188 -23.08 17.10 7.48
C ARG A 188 -22.04 16.13 6.89
N ARG A 189 -21.75 16.24 5.60
CA ARG A 189 -20.70 15.46 4.95
C ARG A 189 -19.32 15.96 5.39
N PRO A 190 -18.30 15.08 5.45
CA PRO A 190 -16.95 15.52 5.76
C PRO A 190 -16.44 16.51 4.71
N ARG A 191 -15.72 17.53 5.15
CA ARG A 191 -14.96 18.41 4.25
C ARG A 191 -13.87 17.60 3.56
N LEU A 192 -13.77 17.74 2.23
CA LEU A 192 -12.88 16.94 1.41
C LEU A 192 -11.73 17.80 0.89
N TYR A 193 -10.51 17.43 1.23
CA TYR A 193 -9.29 18.05 0.75
C TYR A 193 -8.54 17.05 -0.13
N ILE A 194 -8.05 17.50 -1.29
CA ILE A 194 -7.40 16.62 -2.26
C ILE A 194 -6.03 17.20 -2.61
N VAL A 195 -4.97 16.41 -2.44
CA VAL A 195 -3.64 16.68 -2.98
C VAL A 195 -3.35 15.64 -4.04
N ASN A 196 -3.40 16.05 -5.30
CA ASN A 196 -3.14 15.15 -6.43
C ASN A 196 -2.75 15.95 -7.67
N LEU A 197 -1.72 15.47 -8.39
CA LEU A 197 -1.27 16.10 -9.63
C LEU A 197 -2.33 16.02 -10.75
N GLN A 198 -3.11 14.94 -10.78
CA GLN A 198 -4.09 14.67 -11.83
C GLN A 198 -5.53 15.00 -11.40
N TRP A 199 -6.44 15.07 -12.37
CA TRP A 199 -7.88 15.12 -12.13
C TRP A 199 -8.38 13.95 -11.28
N THR A 200 -9.35 14.21 -10.40
CA THR A 200 -10.06 13.18 -9.64
C THR A 200 -11.58 13.31 -9.83
N PRO A 201 -12.33 12.19 -9.76
CA PRO A 201 -13.79 12.17 -9.86
C PRO A 201 -14.52 12.85 -8.70
N LYS A 202 -13.79 13.37 -7.70
CA LYS A 202 -14.36 14.06 -6.53
C LYS A 202 -13.95 15.54 -6.48
N ASP A 203 -13.26 16.06 -7.50
CA ASP A 203 -12.80 17.44 -7.56
C ASP A 203 -13.95 18.44 -7.36
N ALA A 204 -15.09 18.23 -8.03
CA ALA A 204 -16.26 19.11 -7.95
C ALA A 204 -16.94 19.19 -6.57
N VAL A 205 -16.64 18.25 -5.66
CA VAL A 205 -17.17 18.23 -4.29
C VAL A 205 -16.09 18.43 -3.24
N ALA A 206 -14.84 18.69 -3.66
CA ALA A 206 -13.76 18.99 -2.76
C ALA A 206 -13.89 20.42 -2.22
N THR A 207 -13.64 20.60 -0.94
CA THR A 207 -13.50 21.91 -0.29
C THR A 207 -12.26 22.63 -0.82
N LEU A 208 -11.18 21.89 -1.03
CA LEU A 208 -9.95 22.41 -1.64
C LEU A 208 -9.25 21.28 -2.39
N LYS A 209 -8.74 21.61 -3.58
CA LYS A 209 -7.83 20.76 -4.33
C LYS A 209 -6.51 21.48 -4.56
N ILE A 210 -5.42 20.84 -4.17
CA ILE A 210 -4.05 21.29 -4.41
C ILE A 210 -3.43 20.39 -5.50
N HIS A 211 -3.01 21.02 -6.58
CA HIS A 211 -2.28 20.37 -7.66
C HIS A 211 -0.78 20.44 -7.38
N GLY A 212 -0.28 19.52 -6.55
CA GLY A 212 1.13 19.50 -6.15
C GLY A 212 1.61 18.09 -5.80
N LYS A 213 2.93 17.94 -5.67
CA LYS A 213 3.52 16.70 -5.16
C LYS A 213 3.19 16.55 -3.68
N CYS A 214 2.87 15.34 -3.25
CA CYS A 214 2.44 15.11 -1.87
C CYS A 214 3.53 15.51 -0.85
N ASP A 215 4.80 15.15 -1.08
CA ASP A 215 5.89 15.50 -0.16
C ASP A 215 6.08 17.02 0.01
N GLU A 216 5.98 17.79 -1.08
CA GLU A 216 6.10 19.25 -1.06
C GLU A 216 4.95 19.88 -0.26
N VAL A 217 3.70 19.45 -0.53
CA VAL A 217 2.52 19.96 0.18
C VAL A 217 2.51 19.54 1.64
N MET A 218 2.88 18.30 1.94
CA MET A 218 2.95 17.80 3.32
C MET A 218 4.05 18.52 4.10
N ARG A 219 5.17 18.89 3.48
CA ARG A 219 6.22 19.70 4.15
C ARG A 219 5.67 21.04 4.62
N LEU A 220 4.99 21.77 3.73
CA LEU A 220 4.35 23.04 4.08
C LEU A 220 3.28 22.86 5.17
N LEU A 221 2.50 21.79 5.09
CA LEU A 221 1.49 21.48 6.11
C LEU A 221 2.12 21.19 7.47
N MET A 222 3.19 20.40 7.53
CA MET A 222 3.84 20.03 8.79
C MET A 222 4.55 21.23 9.43
N ASP A 223 5.11 22.13 8.61
CA ASP A 223 5.67 23.41 9.06
C ASP A 223 4.60 24.33 9.68
N GLU A 224 3.46 24.48 9.00
CA GLU A 224 2.31 25.24 9.51
C GLU A 224 1.77 24.66 10.83
N LEU A 225 1.72 23.33 10.93
CA LEU A 225 1.30 22.64 12.15
C LEU A 225 2.38 22.65 13.26
N LYS A 226 3.60 23.12 12.95
CA LYS A 226 4.77 23.09 13.84
C LYS A 226 5.04 21.68 14.38
N LEU A 227 4.95 20.68 13.50
CA LEU A 227 5.17 19.28 13.83
C LEU A 227 6.42 18.75 13.14
N ASP A 228 7.46 18.45 13.94
CA ASP A 228 8.65 17.79 13.43
C ASP A 228 8.33 16.39 12.93
N VAL A 229 8.80 16.09 11.72
CA VAL A 229 8.65 14.80 11.07
C VAL A 229 9.99 14.05 11.20
N PRO A 230 10.03 12.90 11.89
CA PRO A 230 11.25 12.12 11.95
C PRO A 230 11.60 11.56 10.56
N GLU A 231 12.89 11.54 10.24
CA GLU A 231 13.38 10.78 9.10
C GLU A 231 13.10 9.29 9.29
N TYR A 232 12.89 8.58 8.18
CA TYR A 232 12.73 7.14 8.23
C TYR A 232 14.03 6.49 8.70
N ASN A 233 13.97 5.73 9.79
CA ASN A 233 15.08 4.94 10.28
C ASN A 233 14.76 3.46 10.11
N ARG A 234 15.46 2.81 9.17
CA ARG A 234 15.27 1.39 8.85
C ARG A 234 15.47 0.47 10.05
N SER A 235 16.35 0.79 11.00
CA SER A 235 16.52 -0.03 12.22
C SER A 235 15.27 -0.04 13.12
N LEU A 236 14.38 0.94 12.96
CA LEU A 236 13.12 1.08 13.69
C LEU A 236 11.89 0.65 12.84
N ASP A 237 12.10 0.06 11.67
CA ASP A 237 11.01 -0.44 10.83
C ASP A 237 10.24 -1.55 11.58
N PRO A 238 8.95 -1.35 11.91
CA PRO A 238 8.17 -2.31 12.69
C PRO A 238 8.08 -3.68 12.03
N ILE A 239 8.27 -3.78 10.70
CA ILE A 239 8.17 -5.04 9.98
C ILE A 239 9.11 -6.10 10.53
N PHE A 240 10.31 -5.72 11.01
CA PHE A 240 11.27 -6.67 11.58
C PHE A 240 10.78 -7.34 12.86
N SER A 241 10.04 -6.60 13.69
CA SER A 241 9.45 -7.14 14.92
C SER A 241 8.19 -7.98 14.67
N MET A 242 7.51 -7.74 13.54
CA MET A 242 6.27 -8.43 13.16
C MET A 242 6.50 -9.65 12.28
N ALA A 243 7.65 -9.71 11.60
CA ALA A 243 7.95 -10.73 10.64
C ALA A 243 7.95 -12.13 11.27
N VAL A 244 7.20 -13.03 10.66
CA VAL A 244 7.23 -14.45 11.02
C VAL A 244 8.35 -15.10 10.19
N PRO A 245 9.37 -15.70 10.82
CA PRO A 245 10.45 -16.37 10.09
C PRO A 245 9.89 -17.58 9.32
N LEU A 246 10.56 -17.94 8.24
CA LEU A 246 10.29 -19.19 7.52
C LEU A 246 10.67 -20.39 8.40
N HIS A 247 10.00 -21.52 8.23
CA HIS A 247 10.45 -22.78 8.81
C HIS A 247 11.70 -23.30 8.08
N PRO A 248 12.56 -24.08 8.76
CA PRO A 248 13.67 -24.75 8.09
C PRO A 248 13.19 -25.55 6.88
N GLY A 249 13.83 -25.35 5.72
CA GLY A 249 13.47 -25.97 4.44
C GLY A 249 12.53 -25.14 3.56
N GLU A 250 11.98 -24.04 4.06
CA GLU A 250 11.15 -23.13 3.27
C GLU A 250 11.96 -22.00 2.58
N GLU A 251 13.29 -21.97 2.72
CA GLU A 251 14.13 -20.88 2.20
C GLU A 251 14.04 -20.74 0.67
N ALA A 252 13.79 -21.84 -0.06
CA ALA A 252 13.58 -21.84 -1.50
C ALA A 252 12.13 -21.48 -1.93
N SER A 253 11.27 -21.13 -0.98
CA SER A 253 9.86 -20.80 -1.24
C SER A 253 9.65 -19.39 -1.81
N HIS A 254 10.71 -18.58 -1.91
CA HIS A 254 10.70 -17.29 -2.59
C HIS A 254 12.02 -17.04 -3.34
N THR A 255 11.99 -16.17 -4.35
CA THR A 255 13.19 -15.64 -5.05
C THR A 255 13.36 -14.13 -4.85
N ARG A 256 12.35 -13.47 -4.25
CA ARG A 256 12.37 -12.03 -3.90
C ARG A 256 13.42 -11.72 -2.85
N LYS A 257 14.05 -10.53 -2.94
CA LYS A 257 14.97 -10.06 -1.90
C LYS A 257 14.23 -9.86 -0.58
N LEU A 258 14.93 -10.19 0.51
CA LEU A 258 14.49 -9.83 1.84
C LEU A 258 14.85 -8.38 2.11
N ILE A 259 13.93 -7.65 2.73
CA ILE A 259 14.26 -6.44 3.47
C ILE A 259 15.21 -6.86 4.57
N LYS A 260 16.42 -6.31 4.54
CA LYS A 260 17.41 -6.45 5.60
C LYS A 260 17.29 -5.29 6.59
N ALA A 261 17.48 -5.59 7.87
CA ALA A 261 17.71 -4.56 8.87
C ALA A 261 18.97 -3.76 8.50
N ALA A 262 19.05 -2.50 8.92
CA ALA A 262 20.29 -1.74 8.76
C ALA A 262 21.42 -2.49 9.47
N GLU A 263 22.48 -2.83 8.74
CA GLU A 263 23.67 -3.40 9.34
C GLU A 263 24.27 -2.37 10.29
N THR A 264 24.55 -2.75 11.55
CA THR A 264 25.53 -2.01 12.35
C THR A 264 26.83 -1.95 11.55
N PRO A 265 27.47 -0.78 11.38
CA PRO A 265 28.61 -0.66 10.48
C PRO A 265 29.79 -1.45 11.06
N ASN A 266 29.93 -2.70 10.62
CA ASN A 266 31.14 -3.51 10.72
C ASN A 266 30.98 -4.79 9.88
N ALA A 267 31.24 -4.69 8.58
CA ALA A 267 32.01 -5.66 7.81
C ALA A 267 32.21 -5.13 6.38
N SER A 268 33.44 -5.26 5.90
CA SER A 268 33.95 -4.81 4.59
C SER A 268 33.23 -5.43 3.38
N PRO A 269 33.14 -4.73 2.23
CA PRO A 269 32.43 -5.22 1.06
C PRO A 269 33.30 -6.19 0.24
N ASP A 270 32.92 -7.47 0.21
CA ASP A 270 33.40 -8.42 -0.79
C ASP A 270 32.47 -8.44 -2.01
N GLN A 271 33.11 -8.54 -3.17
CA GLN A 271 32.57 -8.33 -4.51
C GLN A 271 31.52 -9.39 -4.89
N LEU A 272 30.34 -8.94 -5.34
CA LEU A 272 29.33 -9.81 -6.00
C LEU A 272 29.31 -9.53 -7.52
N PRO A 273 29.22 -10.59 -8.36
CA PRO A 273 29.25 -10.45 -9.82
C PRO A 273 27.94 -9.87 -10.38
N PRO A 274 27.95 -9.34 -11.62
CA PRO A 274 26.79 -8.66 -12.20
C PRO A 274 25.62 -9.61 -12.47
N LEU A 275 24.46 -9.28 -11.91
CA LEU A 275 23.19 -9.97 -12.15
C LEU A 275 22.68 -9.65 -13.57
N SER A 276 22.40 -10.69 -14.33
CA SER A 276 21.73 -10.61 -15.64
C SER A 276 20.25 -10.25 -15.49
N PRO A 277 19.65 -9.54 -16.45
CA PRO A 277 18.24 -9.15 -16.39
C PRO A 277 17.36 -10.36 -16.68
N GLN A 278 16.96 -11.10 -15.63
CA GLN A 278 15.90 -12.08 -15.73
C GLN A 278 14.54 -11.37 -15.72
N GLY A 279 13.77 -11.53 -16.80
CA GLY A 279 12.43 -10.96 -16.91
C GLY A 279 11.50 -11.49 -15.82
N LEU A 280 11.04 -10.61 -14.93
CA LEU A 280 10.13 -10.95 -13.84
C LEU A 280 8.73 -11.29 -14.37
N SER A 281 8.22 -12.49 -14.07
CA SER A 281 6.85 -12.90 -14.37
C SER A 281 6.04 -13.18 -13.10
N GLY A 282 5.24 -12.21 -12.63
CA GLY A 282 4.38 -12.34 -11.45
C GLY A 282 4.44 -11.10 -10.54
N GLY A 283 3.48 -10.93 -9.62
CA GLY A 283 3.43 -9.82 -8.65
C GLY A 283 2.10 -9.04 -8.60
N TRP A 284 1.93 -8.19 -7.60
CA TRP A 284 0.71 -7.38 -7.38
C TRP A 284 0.38 -6.36 -8.49
N PHE A 285 1.36 -6.01 -9.34
CA PHE A 285 1.09 -5.26 -10.59
C PHE A 285 0.40 -6.12 -11.67
N GLY A 286 0.44 -7.44 -11.54
CA GLY A 286 -0.40 -8.45 -12.19
C GLY A 286 -0.37 -8.48 -13.72
N LYS A 287 0.08 -9.60 -14.31
CA LYS A 287 -0.13 -9.98 -15.72
C LYS A 287 -1.62 -10.21 -16.12
N GLY A 288 -2.57 -9.61 -15.42
CA GLY A 288 -3.97 -9.44 -15.87
C GLY A 288 -4.16 -8.18 -16.74
N CYS A 289 -3.06 -7.56 -17.16
CA CYS A 289 -2.95 -6.31 -17.90
C CYS A 289 -3.33 -6.37 -19.39
N THR A 290 -4.28 -7.22 -19.78
CA THR A 290 -4.96 -7.05 -21.06
C THR A 290 -6.38 -6.62 -20.78
N LYS A 291 -6.77 -5.44 -21.30
CA LYS A 291 -8.19 -5.14 -21.46
C LYS A 291 -8.76 -6.31 -22.24
N GLY A 292 -9.65 -7.09 -21.62
CA GLY A 292 -10.59 -7.90 -22.39
C GLY A 292 -11.23 -6.96 -23.39
N ARG A 293 -10.88 -7.12 -24.67
CA ARG A 293 -11.59 -6.50 -25.79
C ARG A 293 -13.04 -6.93 -25.57
N ARG A 294 -13.90 -6.00 -25.13
CA ARG A 294 -15.34 -6.19 -25.29
C ARG A 294 -15.53 -6.39 -26.80
N LYS A 295 -15.77 -7.63 -27.22
CA LYS A 295 -16.38 -7.88 -28.53
C LYS A 295 -17.70 -7.12 -28.48
N LYS A 296 -17.82 -6.13 -29.37
CA LYS A 296 -19.13 -5.59 -29.75
C LYS A 296 -19.92 -6.70 -30.41
#